data_AF-A0A2K3KGP5-F1
#
_entry.id   AF-A0A2K3KGP5-F1
#
_cell.length_a   1.000
_cell.length_b   1.000
_cell.length_c   1.000
_cell.angle_alpha   90.00
_cell.angle_beta   90.00
_cell.angle_gamma   90.00
#
_symmetry.space_group_name_H-M   'P 1'
#
loop_
_entity.id
_entity.type
_entity.pdbx_description
1 polymer ?
#
loop_
_entity_poly.entity_id
_entity_poly.type
_entity_poly.pdbx_seq_one_letter_code
_entity_poly.pdbx_strand_id
1 'polypeptide(L)'
;MRQRRWLEFLKDYDFELSYHPGKANVVADALSRKSLHMSSLMVKELELIEEFRDLSLVCEVTPKSVKLGMLKLTNTFLENIKECQKTDKKLMEKLALVVEEGK
;
A
#
# COMPACT_ATOMS: atom_id res chain seq x y z
N MET A 1 -34.85 2.83 0.16
CA MET A 1 -34.45 3.85 -0.84
C MET A 1 -33.72 3.29 -2.07
N ARG A 2 -32.80 2.30 -1.97
CA ARG A 2 -32.09 1.76 -3.15
C ARG A 2 -32.99 1.08 -4.19
N GLN A 3 -33.96 0.26 -3.77
CA GLN A 3 -34.86 -0.45 -4.70
C GLN A 3 -35.71 0.48 -5.57
N ARG A 4 -36.27 1.56 -5.00
CA ARG A 4 -37.05 2.55 -5.76
C ARG A 4 -36.22 3.22 -6.87
N ARG A 5 -34.97 3.60 -6.57
CA ARG A 5 -34.05 4.19 -7.55
C ARG A 5 -33.72 3.23 -8.70
N TRP A 6 -33.57 1.94 -8.39
CA TRP A 6 -33.35 0.91 -9.43
C TRP A 6 -34.60 0.69 -10.29
N LEU A 7 -35.80 0.68 -9.70
CA LEU A 7 -37.05 0.58 -10.46
C LEU A 7 -37.26 1.78 -11.39
N GLU A 8 -36.97 2.99 -10.91
CA GLU A 8 -37.04 4.22 -11.73
C GLU A 8 -36.04 4.20 -12.89
N PHE A 9 -34.86 3.60 -12.72
CA PHE A 9 -33.85 3.45 -13.77
C PHE A 9 -34.24 2.36 -14.79
N LEU A 10 -34.76 1.24 -14.29
CA LEU A 10 -35.08 0.08 -15.13
C LEU A 10 -36.33 0.30 -15.99
N LYS A 11 -37.24 1.21 -15.61
CA LYS A 11 -38.51 1.47 -16.34
C LYS A 11 -38.33 1.80 -17.83
N ASP A 12 -37.16 2.30 -18.23
CA ASP A 12 -36.86 2.72 -19.60
C ASP A 12 -36.29 1.57 -20.45
N TYR A 13 -36.08 0.39 -19.86
CA TYR A 13 -35.63 -0.82 -20.53
C TYR A 13 -36.81 -1.76 -20.78
N ASP A 14 -36.84 -2.40 -21.93
CA ASP A 14 -37.77 -3.51 -22.21
C ASP A 14 -37.17 -4.81 -21.67
N PHE A 15 -37.62 -5.24 -20.49
CA PHE A 15 -37.16 -6.46 -19.83
C PHE A 15 -38.27 -7.13 -19.02
N GLU A 16 -38.13 -8.43 -18.80
CA GLU A 16 -39.00 -9.23 -17.94
C GLU A 16 -38.20 -9.81 -16.77
N LEU A 17 -38.77 -9.77 -15.57
CA LEU A 17 -38.14 -10.33 -14.38
C LEU A 17 -38.47 -11.84 -14.28
N SER A 18 -37.49 -12.69 -14.58
CA SER A 18 -37.64 -14.14 -14.51
C SER A 18 -36.59 -14.79 -13.60
N TYR A 19 -37.06 -15.73 -12.75
CA TYR A 19 -36.18 -16.49 -11.87
C TYR A 19 -35.51 -17.63 -12.64
N HIS A 20 -34.19 -17.64 -12.64
CA HIS A 20 -33.38 -18.65 -13.31
C HIS A 20 -32.63 -19.51 -12.28
N PRO A 21 -32.97 -20.81 -12.15
CA PRO A 21 -32.24 -21.71 -11.28
C PRO A 21 -30.83 -22.00 -11.80
N GLY A 22 -29.93 -22.39 -10.90
CA GLY A 22 -28.47 -22.27 -11.03
C GLY A 22 -27.79 -22.70 -12.33
N LYS A 23 -28.35 -23.63 -13.12
CA LYS A 23 -27.79 -24.04 -14.42
C LYS A 23 -27.78 -22.90 -15.45
N ALA A 24 -28.74 -21.98 -15.38
CA ALA A 24 -28.79 -20.80 -16.25
C ALA A 24 -27.86 -19.66 -15.77
N ASN A 25 -27.38 -19.69 -14.51
CA ASN A 25 -26.52 -18.64 -13.94
C ASN A 25 -25.02 -18.94 -14.07
N VAL A 26 -24.63 -20.09 -14.62
CA VAL A 26 -23.23 -20.56 -14.66
C VAL A 26 -22.29 -19.50 -15.24
N VAL A 27 -22.70 -18.79 -16.30
CA VAL A 27 -21.88 -17.74 -16.93
C VAL A 27 -21.77 -16.51 -16.02
N ALA A 28 -22.88 -16.05 -15.46
CA ALA A 28 -22.90 -14.91 -14.54
C ALA A 28 -22.07 -15.20 -13.27
N ASP A 29 -22.21 -16.40 -12.71
CA ASP A 29 -21.45 -16.86 -11.54
C ASP A 29 -19.95 -16.94 -11.85
N ALA A 30 -19.57 -17.51 -13.00
CA ALA A 30 -18.17 -17.61 -13.41
C ALA A 30 -17.55 -16.23 -13.60
N LEU A 31 -18.24 -15.30 -14.26
CA LEU A 31 -17.78 -13.92 -14.45
C LEU A 31 -17.69 -13.15 -13.13
N SER A 32 -18.69 -13.30 -12.26
CA SER A 32 -18.70 -12.68 -10.92
C SER A 32 -17.50 -13.16 -10.09
N ARG A 33 -17.26 -14.47 -10.04
CA ARG A 33 -16.09 -15.04 -9.33
C ARG A 33 -14.79 -14.53 -9.91
N LYS A 34 -14.65 -14.48 -11.25
CA LYS A 34 -13.46 -13.93 -11.91
C LYS A 34 -13.19 -12.49 -11.49
N SER A 35 -14.21 -11.63 -11.50
CA SER A 35 -14.09 -10.22 -11.08
C SER A 35 -13.67 -10.10 -9.60
N LEU A 36 -14.26 -10.90 -8.72
CA LEU A 36 -13.87 -10.93 -7.30
C LEU A 36 -12.43 -11.39 -7.10
N HIS A 37 -12.00 -12.44 -7.82
CA HIS A 37 -10.61 -12.91 -7.77
C HIS A 37 -9.63 -11.84 -8.27
N MET A 38 -9.92 -11.18 -9.39
CA MET A 38 -9.11 -10.07 -9.89
C MET A 38 -9.01 -8.94 -8.88
N SER A 39 -10.15 -8.55 -8.27
CA SER A 39 -10.18 -7.50 -7.25
C SER A 39 -9.30 -7.87 -6.05
N SER A 40 -9.37 -9.12 -5.59
CA SER A 40 -8.53 -9.62 -4.51
C SER A 40 -7.04 -9.62 -4.87
N LEU A 41 -6.68 -9.98 -6.11
CA LEU A 41 -5.29 -9.93 -6.58
C LEU A 41 -4.77 -8.50 -6.64
N MET A 42 -5.58 -7.55 -7.10
CA MET A 42 -5.20 -6.13 -7.13
C MET A 42 -4.94 -5.57 -5.72
N VAL A 43 -5.74 -5.96 -4.73
CA VAL A 43 -5.50 -5.56 -3.33
C VAL A 43 -4.17 -6.11 -2.83
N LYS A 44 -3.90 -7.40 -3.07
CA LYS A 44 -2.61 -8.00 -2.68
C LYS A 44 -1.42 -7.36 -3.39
N GLU A 45 -1.56 -7.02 -4.66
CA GLU A 45 -0.52 -6.33 -5.41
C GLU A 45 -0.19 -4.96 -4.79
N LEU A 46 -1.22 -4.20 -4.39
CA LEU A 46 -1.02 -2.93 -3.69
C LEU A 46 -0.33 -3.10 -2.33
N GLU A 47 -0.75 -4.10 -1.53
CA GLU A 47 -0.09 -4.44 -0.26
C GLU A 47 1.40 -4.74 -0.46
N LEU A 48 1.74 -5.56 -1.46
CA LEU A 48 3.13 -5.87 -1.83
C LEU A 48 3.93 -4.63 -2.26
N ILE A 49 3.31 -3.71 -2.99
CA ILE A 49 3.96 -2.45 -3.41
C ILE A 49 4.24 -1.57 -2.19
N GLU A 50 3.32 -1.49 -1.23
CA GLU A 50 3.50 -0.74 0.01
C GLU A 50 4.61 -1.35 0.87
N GLU A 51 4.58 -2.67 1.10
CA GLU A 51 5.65 -3.38 1.81
C GLU A 51 7.00 -3.16 1.13
N PHE A 52 7.08 -3.30 -0.19
CA PHE A 52 8.32 -3.09 -0.94
C PHE A 52 8.86 -1.67 -0.82
N ARG A 53 7.97 -0.66 -0.75
CA ARG A 53 8.35 0.74 -0.49
C ARG A 53 8.95 0.90 0.92
N ASP A 54 8.32 0.27 1.91
CA ASP A 54 8.73 0.37 3.31
C ASP A 54 10.04 -0.36 3.61
N LEU A 55 10.39 -1.37 2.80
CA LEU A 55 11.69 -2.04 2.87
C LEU A 55 12.89 -1.08 2.68
N SER A 56 12.70 0.17 2.21
CA SER A 56 13.77 1.19 2.15
C SER A 56 15.04 0.70 1.43
N LEU A 57 14.86 -0.06 0.34
CA LEU A 57 15.95 -0.63 -0.43
C LEU A 57 16.79 0.45 -1.10
N VAL A 58 18.11 0.29 -1.06
CA VAL A 58 19.02 1.04 -1.92
C VAL A 58 18.92 0.46 -3.33
N CYS A 59 18.67 1.33 -4.31
CA CYS A 59 18.58 0.98 -5.72
C CYS A 59 19.78 1.55 -6.49
N GLU A 60 20.57 0.66 -7.10
CA GLU A 60 21.68 1.03 -7.99
C GLU A 60 21.36 0.51 -9.39
N VAL A 61 21.17 1.42 -10.34
CA VAL A 61 20.96 1.09 -11.75
C VAL A 61 22.30 1.09 -12.47
N THR A 62 22.62 -0.01 -13.14
CA THR A 62 23.79 -0.16 -14.00
C THR A 62 23.33 -0.33 -15.46
N PRO A 63 24.24 -0.21 -16.45
CA PRO A 63 23.85 -0.38 -17.87
C PRO A 63 23.26 -1.76 -18.22
N LYS A 64 23.47 -2.79 -17.38
CA LYS A 64 23.04 -4.17 -17.64
C LYS A 64 22.12 -4.77 -16.58
N SER A 65 21.94 -4.11 -15.44
CA SER A 65 21.17 -4.66 -14.32
C SER A 65 20.75 -3.58 -13.33
N VAL A 66 19.75 -3.91 -12.51
CA VAL A 66 19.38 -3.17 -11.32
C VAL A 66 19.78 -4.00 -10.11
N LYS A 67 20.46 -3.37 -9.14
CA LYS A 67 20.75 -3.98 -7.84
C LYS A 67 19.86 -3.34 -6.79
N LEU A 68 19.28 -4.18 -5.95
CA LEU A 68 18.45 -3.79 -4.82
C LEU A 68 19.02 -4.44 -3.57
N GLY A 69 19.18 -3.67 -2.50
CA GLY A 69 19.66 -4.23 -1.24
C GLY A 69 19.44 -3.30 -0.06
N MET A 70 19.33 -3.89 1.12
CA MET A 70 19.33 -3.17 2.39
C MET A 70 20.13 -4.00 3.40
N LEU A 71 21.07 -3.37 4.08
CA LEU A 71 21.74 -3.93 5.25
C LEU A 71 21.37 -3.10 6.47
N LYS A 72 20.56 -3.68 7.37
CA LYS A 72 20.19 -3.03 8.63
C LYS A 72 21.01 -3.65 9.77
N LEU A 73 21.99 -2.90 10.26
CA LEU A 73 22.71 -3.25 11.49
C LEU A 73 22.05 -2.54 12.67
N THR A 74 21.42 -3.27 13.57
CA THR A 74 20.83 -2.73 14.80
C THR A 74 21.68 -3.10 16.00
N ASN A 75 22.02 -2.12 16.84
CA ASN A 75 22.69 -2.34 18.12
C ASN A 75 22.11 -1.36 19.16
N THR A 76 21.72 -1.88 20.32
CA THR A 76 21.19 -1.08 21.45
C THR A 76 22.17 0.00 21.91
N PHE A 77 23.46 -0.16 21.63
CA PHE A 77 24.48 0.83 21.91
C PHE A 77 24.24 2.17 21.19
N LEU A 78 23.72 2.16 19.96
CA LEU A 78 23.42 3.40 19.24
C LEU A 78 22.28 4.18 19.90
N GLU A 79 21.28 3.48 20.42
CA GLU A 79 20.20 4.09 21.21
C GLU A 79 20.75 4.68 22.51
N ASN A 80 21.60 3.93 23.22
CA ASN A 80 22.26 4.39 24.44
C ASN A 80 23.12 5.64 24.20
N ILE A 81 23.92 5.65 23.11
CA ILE A 81 24.68 6.85 22.71
C ILE A 81 23.72 8.01 22.49
N LYS A 82 22.65 7.81 21.70
CA LYS A 82 21.69 8.86 21.36
C LYS A 82 21.02 9.46 22.59
N GLU A 83 20.65 8.65 23.59
CA GLU A 83 20.12 9.15 24.86
C GLU A 83 21.17 9.94 25.65
N CYS A 84 22.39 9.41 25.80
CA CYS A 84 23.46 10.11 26.52
C CYS A 84 23.80 11.46 25.86
N GLN A 85 23.83 11.54 24.53
CA GLN A 85 24.13 12.76 23.78
C GLN A 85 23.12 13.90 24.04
N LYS A 86 21.84 13.58 24.32
CA LYS A 86 20.83 14.60 24.66
C LYS A 86 21.14 15.33 25.96
N THR A 87 21.86 14.67 26.87
CA THR A 87 22.20 15.21 28.19
C THR A 87 23.59 15.85 28.22
N ASP A 88 24.39 15.66 27.18
CA ASP A 88 25.74 16.22 27.08
C ASP A 88 25.68 17.70 26.68
N LYS A 89 26.03 18.57 27.64
CA LYS A 89 26.00 20.04 27.44
C LYS A 89 26.84 20.50 26.25
N LYS A 90 28.03 19.93 26.06
CA LYS A 90 28.97 20.36 25.02
C LYS A 90 28.48 19.98 23.63
N LEU A 91 27.83 18.83 23.51
CA LEU A 91 27.17 18.41 22.27
C LEU A 91 25.94 19.25 21.96
N MET A 92 25.13 19.58 22.96
CA MET A 92 23.96 20.44 22.78
C MET A 92 24.33 21.87 22.36
N GLU A 93 25.40 22.44 22.92
CA GLU A 93 25.95 23.72 22.50
C GLU A 93 26.41 23.70 21.02
N LYS A 94 27.11 22.64 20.61
CA LYS A 94 27.54 22.46 19.21
C LYS A 94 26.36 22.27 18.25
N LEU A 95 25.34 21.53 18.66
CA LEU A 95 24.11 21.36 17.87
C LEU A 95 23.40 22.71 17.64
N ALA A 96 23.32 23.56 18.68
CA ALA A 96 22.75 24.89 18.55
C ALA A 96 23.52 25.74 17.51
N LEU A 97 24.85 25.68 17.51
CA LEU A 97 25.68 26.41 16.54
C LEU A 97 25.46 25.91 15.10
N VAL A 98 25.38 24.60 14.87
CA VAL A 98 25.14 24.02 13.54
C VAL A 98 23.75 24.37 13.00
N VAL A 99 22.74 24.45 13.87
CA VAL A 99 21.38 24.86 13.48
C VAL A 99 21.29 26.34 13.13
N GLU A 100 22.09 27.19 13.77
CA GLU A 100 22.18 28.62 13.46
C GLU A 100 22.98 28.88 12.16
N GLU A 101 24.04 28.12 11.90
CA GLU A 101 24.86 28.25 10.67
C GLU A 101 24.17 27.64 9.42
N GLY A 102 23.16 26.80 9.60
CA GLY A 102 22.42 26.13 8.52
C GLY A 102 21.18 26.87 8.00
N LYS A 103 20.92 28.10 8.47
CA LYS A 103 19.88 29.01 7.95
C LYS A 103 20.50 30.06 7.02
#